data_AF-A0A839YIQ4-F1
#
_entry.id   AF-A0A839YIQ4-F1
#
_cell.length_a   1.000
_cell.length_b   1.000
_cell.length_c   1.000
_cell.angle_alpha   90.00
_cell.angle_beta   90.00
_cell.angle_gamma   90.00
#
_symmetry.space_group_name_H-M   'P 1'
#
loop_
_entity.id
_entity.type
_entity.pdbx_description
1 polymer ?
#
loop_
_entity_poly.entity_id
_entity_poly.type
_entity_poly.pdbx_seq_one_letter_code
_entity_poly.pdbx_strand_id
1 'polypeptide(L)'
;MIEAAWGSPIEVERRRRIRLAVWAYAYEFLDVSLVSDHRFDEEAQLVDLKVSTGHRQLDAFFRKHFQAYTGQWVRSHPDLRRLAAYTQAVVDGFQAQKAP
;
A
#
# COMPACT_ATOMS: atom_id res chain seq x y z
N MET A 1 -7.03 26.67 -15.97
CA MET A 1 -5.91 26.40 -15.03
C MET A 1 -5.86 24.90 -14.83
N ILE A 2 -4.81 24.24 -15.31
CA ILE A 2 -4.60 22.82 -15.01
C ILE A 2 -3.77 22.81 -13.73
N GLU A 3 -4.37 22.42 -12.60
CA GLU A 3 -3.61 22.14 -11.39
C GLU A 3 -2.56 21.08 -11.75
N ALA A 4 -1.28 21.38 -11.53
CA ALA A 4 -0.22 20.39 -11.73
C ALA A 4 -0.47 19.25 -10.73
N ALA A 5 -0.73 18.04 -11.24
CA ALA A 5 -0.89 16.85 -10.41
C ALA A 5 0.34 16.70 -9.50
N TRP A 6 0.13 16.49 -8.19
CA TRP A 6 1.20 16.41 -7.20
C TRP A 6 2.12 15.21 -7.46
N GLY A 7 3.44 15.46 -7.34
CA GLY A 7 4.49 14.44 -7.35
C GLY A 7 4.96 14.02 -8.74
N SER A 8 6.24 13.65 -8.82
CA SER A 8 6.79 12.92 -9.97
C SER A 8 6.14 11.53 -10.10
N PRO A 9 6.20 10.88 -11.28
CA PRO A 9 5.69 9.51 -11.43
C PRO A 9 6.27 8.52 -10.41
N ILE A 10 7.53 8.71 -10.02
CA ILE A 10 8.22 7.91 -9.01
C ILE A 10 7.61 8.11 -7.62
N GLU A 11 7.31 9.35 -7.22
CA GLU A 11 6.72 9.67 -5.91
C GLU A 11 5.28 9.19 -5.80
N VAL A 12 4.50 9.34 -6.89
CA VAL A 12 3.13 8.82 -6.97
C VAL A 12 3.13 7.29 -6.79
N GLU A 13 4.01 6.59 -7.50
CA GLU A 13 4.08 5.13 -7.44
C GLU A 13 4.60 4.64 -6.08
N ARG A 14 5.59 5.31 -5.46
CA ARG A 14 6.01 5.03 -4.09
C ARG A 14 4.83 5.12 -3.12
N ARG A 15 4.10 6.24 -3.17
CA ARG A 15 2.97 6.50 -2.28
C ARG A 15 1.85 5.47 -2.46
N ARG A 16 1.60 5.04 -3.70
CA ARG A 16 0.62 3.99 -4.02
C ARG A 16 1.03 2.64 -3.44
N ARG A 17 2.25 2.19 -3.72
CA ARG A 17 2.77 0.91 -3.24
C ARG A 17 2.82 0.83 -1.71
N ILE A 18 3.18 1.93 -1.04
CA ILE A 18 3.15 2.03 0.43
C ILE A 18 1.71 1.91 0.94
N ARG A 19 0.76 2.66 0.37
CA ARG A 19 -0.67 2.59 0.77
C ARG A 19 -1.23 1.18 0.63
N LEU A 20 -1.03 0.56 -0.53
CA LEU A 20 -1.52 -0.80 -0.79
C LEU A 20 -0.88 -1.81 0.17
N ALA A 21 0.42 -1.69 0.45
CA ALA A 21 1.08 -2.59 1.41
C ALA A 21 0.53 -2.42 2.83
N VAL A 22 0.24 -1.19 3.26
CA VAL A 22 -0.36 -0.92 4.58
C VAL A 22 -1.79 -1.48 4.65
N TRP A 23 -2.63 -1.20 3.65
CA TRP A 23 -4.01 -1.69 3.61
C TRP A 23 -4.08 -3.21 3.55
N ALA A 24 -3.29 -3.82 2.67
CA ALA A 24 -3.20 -5.27 2.57
C ALA A 24 -2.69 -5.88 3.88
N TYR A 25 -1.68 -5.29 4.53
CA TYR A 25 -1.19 -5.80 5.81
C TYR A 25 -2.27 -5.73 6.90
N ALA A 26 -2.97 -4.60 7.02
CA ALA A 26 -4.02 -4.43 8.01
C ALA A 26 -5.13 -5.48 7.84
N TYR A 27 -5.54 -5.73 6.60
CA TYR A 27 -6.54 -6.73 6.28
C TYR A 27 -6.04 -8.16 6.56
N GLU A 28 -4.86 -8.52 6.03
CA GLU A 28 -4.34 -9.89 6.04
C GLU A 28 -3.79 -10.36 7.40
N PHE A 29 -3.31 -9.44 8.24
CA PHE A 29 -2.66 -9.75 9.51
C PHE A 29 -3.40 -9.26 10.74
N LEU A 30 -4.16 -8.16 10.65
CA LEU A 30 -4.80 -7.53 11.81
C LEU A 30 -6.32 -7.64 11.79
N ASP A 31 -6.91 -8.19 10.73
CA ASP A 31 -8.38 -8.24 10.53
C ASP A 31 -9.02 -6.84 10.59
N VAL A 32 -8.27 -5.82 10.13
CA VAL A 32 -8.73 -4.43 10.10
C VAL A 32 -8.84 -3.94 8.66
N SER A 33 -10.06 -3.59 8.25
CA SER A 33 -10.34 -2.89 7.00
C SER A 33 -10.18 -1.37 7.18
N LEU A 34 -9.06 -0.82 6.67
CA LEU A 34 -8.78 0.63 6.66
C LEU A 34 -9.50 1.37 5.52
N VAL A 35 -9.83 0.65 4.45
CA VAL A 35 -10.57 1.12 3.26
C VAL A 35 -11.49 0.00 2.79
N SER A 36 -12.57 0.33 2.06
CA SER A 36 -13.42 -0.69 1.45
C SER A 36 -12.72 -1.44 0.31
N ASP A 37 -13.18 -2.66 0.04
CA ASP A 37 -12.64 -3.51 -1.05
C ASP A 37 -12.62 -2.77 -2.39
N HIS A 38 -13.71 -2.08 -2.74
CA HIS A 38 -13.78 -1.27 -3.97
C HIS A 38 -12.69 -0.19 -4.03
N ARG A 39 -12.38 0.48 -2.92
CA ARG A 39 -11.32 1.51 -2.90
C ARG A 39 -9.93 0.89 -2.99
N PHE A 40 -9.72 -0.28 -2.40
CA PHE A 40 -8.49 -1.04 -2.57
C PHE A 40 -8.31 -1.44 -4.04
N ASP A 41 -9.34 -2.02 -4.66
CA ASP A 41 -9.33 -2.47 -6.05
C ASP A 41 -9.02 -1.33 -7.02
N GLU A 42 -9.69 -0.18 -6.87
CA GLU A 42 -9.43 1.02 -7.68
C GLU A 42 -7.96 1.45 -7.61
N GLU A 43 -7.38 1.53 -6.41
CA GLU A 43 -5.98 1.96 -6.26
C GLU A 43 -4.99 0.88 -6.74
N ALA A 44 -5.32 -0.41 -6.56
CA ALA A 44 -4.50 -1.53 -7.01
C ALA A 44 -4.38 -1.61 -8.54
N GLN A 45 -5.45 -1.28 -9.26
CA GLN A 45 -5.46 -1.22 -10.74
C GLN A 45 -4.57 -0.10 -11.30
N LEU A 46 -4.23 0.91 -10.50
CA LEU A 46 -3.40 2.04 -10.92
C LEU A 46 -1.89 1.77 -10.79
N VAL A 47 -1.48 0.65 -10.18
CA VAL A 47 -0.07 0.31 -9.97
C VAL A 47 0.66 0.15 -11.30
N ASP A 48 1.75 0.91 -11.49
CA ASP A 48 2.63 0.75 -12.64
C ASP A 48 3.96 0.09 -12.23
N LEU A 49 4.08 -1.20 -12.55
CA LEU A 49 5.28 -2.01 -12.26
C LEU A 49 6.49 -1.65 -13.16
N LYS A 50 6.30 -0.85 -14.22
CA LYS A 50 7.38 -0.35 -15.10
C LYS A 50 8.12 0.82 -14.45
N VAL A 51 7.47 1.59 -13.58
CA VAL A 51 8.11 2.67 -12.83
C VAL A 51 9.02 2.07 -11.75
N SER A 52 10.32 2.34 -11.85
CA SER A 52 11.28 2.00 -10.79
C SER A 52 11.22 3.07 -9.71
N THR A 53 11.01 2.66 -8.47
CA THR A 53 10.90 3.58 -7.34
C THR A 53 12.26 3.95 -6.73
N GLY A 54 13.36 3.40 -7.24
CA GLY A 54 14.70 3.58 -6.67
C GLY A 54 14.96 2.71 -5.43
N HIS A 55 14.00 1.85 -5.04
CA HIS A 55 14.18 0.87 -3.96
C HIS A 55 14.23 -0.55 -4.54
N ARG A 56 15.42 -0.94 -5.04
CA ARG A 56 15.62 -2.16 -5.85
C ARG A 56 14.95 -3.44 -5.30
N GLN A 57 15.04 -3.69 -4.01
CA GLN A 57 14.43 -4.88 -3.38
C GLN A 57 12.89 -4.85 -3.43
N LEU A 58 12.29 -3.68 -3.19
CA LEU A 58 10.83 -3.53 -3.20
C LEU A 58 10.31 -3.49 -4.64
N ASP A 59 11.04 -2.86 -5.56
CA ASP A 59 10.72 -2.92 -6.99
C ASP A 59 10.70 -4.36 -7.51
N ALA A 60 11.70 -5.18 -7.13
CA ALA A 60 11.75 -6.59 -7.48
C ALA A 60 10.60 -7.39 -6.84
N PHE A 61 10.29 -7.11 -5.56
CA PHE A 61 9.18 -7.72 -4.85
C PHE A 61 7.84 -7.44 -5.54
N PHE A 62 7.52 -6.17 -5.82
CA PHE A 62 6.28 -5.79 -6.49
C PHE A 62 6.17 -6.43 -7.87
N ARG A 63 7.23 -6.40 -8.69
CA ARG A 63 7.21 -7.04 -10.02
C ARG A 63 6.96 -8.54 -9.97
N LYS A 64 7.43 -9.23 -8.92
CA LYS A 64 7.35 -10.69 -8.81
C LYS A 64 6.07 -11.17 -8.12
N HIS A 65 5.57 -10.42 -7.14
CA HIS A 65 4.53 -10.89 -6.22
C HIS A 65 3.23 -10.10 -6.28
N PHE A 66 3.25 -8.84 -6.71
CA PHE A 66 2.04 -8.01 -6.70
C PHE A 66 0.97 -8.56 -7.63
N GLN A 67 -0.24 -8.68 -7.10
CA GLN A 67 -1.45 -9.07 -7.83
C GLN A 67 -2.56 -8.11 -7.42
N ALA A 68 -3.12 -7.38 -8.38
CA ALA A 68 -4.08 -6.31 -8.09
C ALA A 68 -5.40 -6.81 -7.48
N TYR A 69 -5.74 -8.09 -7.67
CA TYR A 69 -7.00 -8.70 -7.23
C TYR A 69 -6.92 -9.34 -5.82
N THR A 70 -5.80 -9.24 -5.11
CA THR A 70 -5.65 -9.84 -3.77
C THR A 70 -4.61 -9.12 -2.92
N GLY A 71 -4.78 -9.13 -1.59
CA GLY A 71 -3.80 -8.64 -0.62
C GLY A 71 -2.73 -9.66 -0.22
N GLN A 72 -2.91 -10.95 -0.54
CA GLN A 72 -2.09 -12.05 0.00
C GLN A 72 -0.59 -11.93 -0.27
N TRP A 73 -0.18 -11.21 -1.33
CA TRP A 73 1.23 -10.96 -1.64
C TRP A 73 1.98 -10.26 -0.51
N VAL A 74 1.27 -9.47 0.31
CA VAL A 74 1.87 -8.74 1.43
C VAL A 74 2.47 -9.68 2.48
N ARG A 75 1.99 -10.93 2.56
CA ARG A 75 2.54 -11.95 3.48
C ARG A 75 3.98 -12.33 3.17
N SER A 76 4.45 -12.04 1.95
CA SER A 76 5.83 -12.25 1.51
C SER A 76 6.64 -10.95 1.42
N HIS A 77 6.16 -9.84 2.01
CA HIS A 77 6.84 -8.55 1.95
C HIS A 77 8.28 -8.65 2.53
N PRO A 78 9.32 -8.11 1.86
CA PRO A 78 10.71 -8.33 2.25
C PRO A 78 11.09 -7.66 3.59
N ASP A 79 10.29 -6.68 4.04
CA ASP A 79 10.45 -6.03 5.34
C ASP A 79 9.11 -6.02 6.10
N LEU A 80 8.64 -7.21 6.50
CA LEU A 80 7.41 -7.38 7.28
C LEU A 80 7.47 -6.65 8.62
N ARG A 81 8.63 -6.65 9.30
CA ARG A 81 8.77 -6.04 10.63
C ARG A 81 8.52 -4.54 10.59
N ARG A 82 9.10 -3.83 9.62
CA ARG A 82 8.89 -2.39 9.47
C ARG A 82 7.48 -2.08 9.01
N LEU A 83 6.94 -2.88 8.06
CA LEU A 83 5.56 -2.71 7.60
C LEU A 83 4.57 -2.89 8.75
N ALA A 84 4.76 -3.89 9.61
CA ALA A 84 3.95 -4.13 10.80
C ALA A 84 3.90 -2.90 11.73
N ALA A 85 5.08 -2.34 12.04
CA ALA A 85 5.18 -1.17 12.91
C ALA A 85 4.45 0.05 12.32
N TYR A 86 4.61 0.31 11.02
CA TYR A 86 3.90 1.40 10.36
C TYR A 86 2.39 1.18 10.30
N THR A 87 1.95 -0.04 9.96
CA THR A 87 0.52 -0.34 9.86
C THR A 87 -0.15 -0.25 11.23
N GLN A 88 0.48 -0.72 12.30
CA GLN A 88 -0.07 -0.59 13.65
C GLN A 88 -0.31 0.88 14.02
N ALA A 89 0.67 1.75 13.79
CA ALA A 89 0.51 3.19 14.06
C ALA A 89 -0.63 3.84 13.26
N VAL A 90 -0.86 3.39 12.02
CA VAL A 90 -2.00 3.84 11.20
C VAL A 90 -3.33 3.34 11.75
N VAL A 91 -3.40 2.07 12.16
CA VAL A 91 -4.61 1.46 12.74
C VAL A 91 -4.97 2.14 14.06
N ASP A 92 -4.01 2.38 14.93
CA ASP A 92 -4.24 3.05 16.22
C ASP A 92 -4.84 4.45 16.01
N GLY A 93 -4.28 5.22 15.07
CA GLY A 93 -4.80 6.54 14.71
C GLY A 93 -6.19 6.50 14.05
N PHE A 94 -6.47 5.48 13.23
CA PHE A 94 -7.77 5.28 12.59
C PHE A 94 -8.86 4.89 13.59
N GLN A 95 -8.55 4.02 14.55
CA GLN A 95 -9.50 3.61 15.59
C GLN A 95 -9.78 4.75 16.57
N ALA A 96 -8.77 5.55 16.93
CA ALA A 96 -8.95 6.73 17.77
C ALA A 96 -9.95 7.74 17.17
N GLN A 97 -9.98 7.88 15.83
CA GLN A 97 -10.94 8.75 15.13
C GLN A 97 -12.37 8.20 15.10
N LYS A 98 -12.56 6.88 15.31
CA LYS A 98 -13.87 6.22 15.37
C LYS A 98 -14.44 6.15 16.79
N ALA A 99 -13.65 6.50 17.81
CA ALA A 99 -14.13 6.55 19.17
C ALA A 99 -15.20 7.65 19.32
N PRO A 100 -16.29 7.39 20.05
CA PRO A 100 -17.40 8.32 20.22
C PRO A 100 -17.01 9.60 20.99
#